data_AF-A0A7C6V7Y4-F1
#
_entry.id   AF-A0A7C6V7Y4-F1
#
_cell.length_a   1.000
_cell.length_b   1.000
_cell.length_c   1.000
_cell.angle_alpha   90.00
_cell.angle_beta   90.00
_cell.angle_gamma   90.00
#
_symmetry.space_group_name_H-M   'P 1'
#
loop_
_entity.id
_entity.type
_entity.pdbx_description
1 polymer ?
#
loop_
_entity_poly.entity_id
_entity_poly.type
_entity_poly.pdbx_seq_one_letter_code
_entity_poly.pdbx_strand_id
1 'polypeptide(L)' 'MQLCRTHWSQSDYEEFLTELKISADPKYKEFMQRLIPGEQNILGVRMPVLRNISKEIAKGNFAQFLGSLPRRIS' A
#
# COMPACT_ATOMS: atom_id res chain seq x y z
N MET A 1 14.32 0.10 -1.38
CA MET A 1 13.61 -0.65 -0.32
C MET A 1 13.55 -2.12 -0.69
N GLN A 2 13.94 -3.03 0.20
CA GLN A 2 13.71 -4.47 0.01
C GLN A 2 12.36 -4.84 0.62
N LEU A 3 11.39 -5.19 -0.22
CA LEU A 3 10.04 -5.62 0.16
C LEU A 3 9.92 -7.15 0.31
N CYS A 4 10.95 -7.89 -0.12
CA CYS A 4 11.09 -9.33 0.09
C CYS A 4 11.55 -9.63 1.54
N ARG A 5 10.72 -9.29 2.54
CA ARG A 5 11.04 -9.51 3.95
C ARG A 5 10.51 -10.87 4.42
N THR A 6 11.26 -11.54 5.29
CA THR A 6 10.85 -12.79 5.96
C THR A 6 10.06 -12.53 7.23
N HIS A 7 10.27 -11.36 7.86
CA HIS A 7 9.57 -10.87 9.04
C HIS A 7 9.02 -9.46 8.80
N TRP A 8 7.74 -9.23 9.12
CA TRP A 8 7.08 -7.92 9.05
C TRP A 8 6.76 -7.44 10.47
N SER A 9 7.27 -6.27 10.84
CA SER A 9 6.95 -5.56 12.06
C SER A 9 6.05 -4.35 11.82
N GLN A 10 5.54 -3.75 12.89
CA GLN A 10 4.74 -2.52 12.83
C GLN A 10 5.50 -1.35 12.17
N SER A 11 6.80 -1.21 12.48
CA SER A 11 7.65 -0.15 11.91
C SER A 11 7.88 -0.36 10.41
N ASP A 12 8.02 -1.61 9.97
CA ASP A 12 8.14 -1.95 8.54
C ASP A 12 6.89 -1.54 7.75
N TYR A 13 5.72 -1.71 8.35
CA TYR A 13 4.45 -1.32 7.76
C TYR A 13 4.30 0.20 7.64
N GLU A 14 4.77 0.95 8.64
CA GLU A 14 4.76 2.42 8.62
C GLU A 14 5.71 2.99 7.55
N GLU A 15 6.89 2.40 7.41
CA GLU A 15 7.85 2.72 6.34
C GLU A 15 7.21 2.46 4.96
N PHE A 16 6.56 1.30 4.81
CA PHE A 16 5.84 0.93 3.60
C PHE A 16 4.70 1.92 3.26
N LEU A 17 3.91 2.32 4.25
CA LEU A 17 2.85 3.32 4.07
C LEU A 17 3.40 4.69 3.67
N THR A 18 4.56 5.07 4.19
CA THR A 18 5.23 6.32 3.82
C THR A 18 5.65 6.29 2.36
N GLU A 19 6.23 5.17 1.90
CA GLU A 19 6.62 5.02 0.50
C GLU A 19 5.41 5.05 -0.45
N LEU A 20 4.31 4.40 -0.07
CA LEU A 20 3.06 4.46 -0.83
C LEU A 20 2.53 5.90 -0.94
N LYS A 21 2.66 6.71 0.12
CA LYS A 21 2.28 8.13 0.11
C LYS A 21 3.21 8.97 -0.77
N ILE A 22 4.51 8.66 -0.81
CA ILE A 22 5.48 9.32 -1.70
C ILE A 22 5.16 8.99 -3.16
N SER A 23 4.77 7.74 -3.44
CA SER A 23 4.36 7.29 -4.77
C SER A 23 2.95 7.71 -5.17
N ALA A 24 2.20 8.36 -4.27
CA ALA A 24 0.86 8.84 -4.56
C ALA A 24 0.92 10.03 -5.51
N ASP A 25 0.04 10.02 -6.51
CA ASP A 25 -0.12 11.14 -7.44
C ASP A 25 -1.42 11.88 -7.11
N PRO A 26 -1.35 13.15 -6.64
CA PRO A 26 -2.53 13.94 -6.32
C PRO A 26 -3.51 14.11 -7.48
N LYS A 27 -3.01 14.26 -8.72
CA LYS A 27 -3.87 14.39 -9.91
C LYS A 27 -4.59 13.08 -10.19
N TYR A 28 -3.91 11.95 -9.99
CA TYR A 28 -4.54 10.64 -10.13
C TYR A 28 -5.56 10.37 -9.01
N LYS A 29 -5.27 10.79 -7.77
CA LYS A 29 -6.21 10.75 -6.65
C LYS A 29 -7.49 11.50 -6.98
N GLU A 30 -7.38 12.76 -7.41
CA GLU A 30 -8.54 13.58 -7.79
C GLU A 30 -9.35 12.95 -8.91
N PHE A 31 -8.68 12.39 -9.93
CA PHE A 31 -9.35 11.65 -11.00
C PHE A 31 -10.13 10.44 -10.47
N MET A 32 -9.52 9.65 -9.57
CA MET A 32 -10.19 8.50 -8.95
C MET A 32 -11.35 8.92 -8.03
N GLN A 33 -11.20 10.01 -7.27
CA GLN A 33 -12.28 10.54 -6.42
C GLN A 33 -13.49 11.01 -7.25
N ARG A 34 -13.26 11.55 -8.45
CA ARG A 34 -14.35 11.88 -9.39
C ARG A 34 -15.04 10.64 -9.95
N LEU A 35 -14.29 9.56 -10.17
CA LEU A 35 -14.84 8.29 -10.65
C LEU A 35 -15.61 7.52 -9.57
N ILE A 36 -15.17 7.59 -8.32
CA ILE A 36 -15.75 6.87 -7.18
C ILE A 36 -16.25 7.89 -6.15
N PRO A 37 -17.43 8.51 -6.39
CA PRO A 37 -18.00 9.47 -5.47
C PRO A 37 -18.33 8.82 -4.13
N GLY A 38 -17.97 9.48 -3.03
CA GLY A 38 -18.22 9.01 -1.65
C GLY A 38 -17.05 8.28 -0.99
N GLU A 39 -16.01 7.89 -1.74
CA GLU A 39 -14.83 7.23 -1.15
C GLU A 39 -13.74 8.25 -0.79
N GLN A 40 -13.40 8.33 0.50
CA GLN A 40 -12.40 9.27 1.02
C GLN A 40 -11.02 8.61 1.22
N ASN A 41 -10.95 7.27 1.27
CA ASN A 41 -9.71 6.53 1.52
C ASN A 41 -8.88 6.24 0.25
N ILE A 42 -8.95 7.12 -0.75
CA ILE A 42 -8.14 6.96 -1.98
C ILE A 42 -6.76 7.58 -1.77
N LEU A 43 -5.71 6.75 -1.84
CA LEU A 43 -4.33 7.22 -1.75
C LEU A 43 -3.83 7.84 -3.07
N GLY A 44 -4.29 7.33 -4.22
CA GLY A 44 -3.89 7.83 -5.55
C GLY A 44 -2.59 7.22 -6.08
N VAL A 45 -2.31 5.95 -5.77
CA VAL A 45 -1.15 5.22 -6.32
C VAL A 45 -1.53 4.54 -7.63
N ARG A 46 -0.70 4.70 -8.67
CA ARG A 46 -0.95 4.07 -9.97
C ARG A 46 -0.82 2.55 -9.91
N MET A 47 -1.67 1.85 -10.65
CA MET A 47 -1.69 0.38 -10.73
C MET A 47 -0.34 -0.28 -11.05
N PRO A 48 0.51 0.24 -11.96
CA PRO A 48 1.82 -0.37 -12.23
C PRO A 48 2.76 -0.37 -11.02
N VAL A 49 2.79 0.73 -10.26
CA VAL A 49 3.61 0.86 -9.05
C VAL A 49 3.11 -0.12 -7.99
N LEU A 50 1.78 -0.13 -7.78
CA LEU A 50 1.15 -1.04 -6.82
C LEU A 50 1.44 -2.51 -7.19
N ARG A 51 1.30 -2.89 -8.46
CA ARG A 51 1.61 -4.25 -8.94
C ARG A 51 3.06 -4.65 -8.72
N ASN A 52 4.01 -3.74 -8.92
CA ASN A 52 5.42 -4.02 -8.67
C ASN A 52 5.67 -4.27 -7.18
N ILE A 53 5.14 -3.40 -6.32
CA ILE A 53 5.20 -3.57 -4.86
C ILE A 53 4.60 -4.91 -4.45
N SER A 54 3.40 -5.25 -4.94
CA SER A 54 2.74 -6.51 -4.60
C SER A 54 3.57 -7.73 -5.00
N LYS A 55 4.25 -7.69 -6.16
CA LYS A 55 5.15 -8.76 -6.60
C LYS A 55 6.34 -8.93 -5.65
N GLU A 56 6.92 -7.84 -5.17
CA GLU A 56 8.04 -7.92 -4.24
C GLU A 56 7.62 -8.46 -2.86
N ILE A 57 6.46 -8.03 -2.34
CA ILE A 57 5.90 -8.60 -1.10
C ILE A 57 5.59 -10.09 -1.27
N ALA A 58 5.05 -10.49 -2.43
CA ALA A 58 4.72 -11.88 -2.73
C ALA A 58 5.94 -12.80 -2.85
N LYS A 59 7.13 -12.26 -3.20
CA LYS A 59 8.40 -13.01 -3.17
C LYS A 59 8.89 -13.28 -1.75
N GLY A 60 8.48 -12.47 -0.77
CA GLY A 60 8.78 -12.63 0.65
C GLY A 60 7.69 -13.40 1.40
N ASN A 61 7.60 -13.17 2.71
CA ASN A 61 6.57 -13.76 3.56
C ASN A 61 5.27 -12.93 3.53
N PHE A 62 4.48 -13.10 2.46
CA PHE A 62 3.21 -12.37 2.30
C PHE A 62 2.18 -12.71 3.38
N ALA A 63 2.18 -13.94 3.91
CA ALA A 63 1.23 -14.38 4.93
C ALA A 63 1.44 -13.60 6.23
N GLN A 64 2.70 -13.39 6.61
CA GLN A 64 3.02 -12.56 7.76
C GLN A 64 2.73 -11.08 7.50
N PHE A 65 2.96 -10.56 6.29
CA PHE A 65 2.55 -9.20 5.93
C PHE A 65 1.05 -8.99 6.20
N LEU A 66 0.20 -9.91 5.73
CA LEU A 66 -1.25 -9.86 5.95
C LEU A 66 -1.62 -9.99 7.43
N GLY A 67 -0.89 -10.82 8.19
CA GLY A 67 -1.08 -10.97 9.64
C GLY A 67 -0.63 -9.74 10.44
N SER A 68 0.31 -8.96 9.92
CA SER A 68 0.82 -7.73 10.56
C SER A 68 -0.09 -6.51 10.36
N LEU A 69 -1.11 -6.63 9.51
CA LEU A 69 -2.03 -5.54 9.24
C LEU A 69 -2.77 -5.14 10.53
N PRO A 70 -2.84 -3.84 10.86
CA PRO A 70 -3.66 -3.40 11.97
C PRO A 70 -5.11 -3.79 11.69
N ARG A 71 -5.76 -4.48 12.64
CA ARG A 71 -7.17 -4.84 12.52
C ARG A 71 -7.99 -3.55 12.48
N ARG A 72 -8.39 -3.13 11.28
CA ARG A 72 -9.37 -2.06 11.11
C ARG A 72 -10.72 -2.57 11.61
N ILE A 73 -11.07 -2.20 12.84
CA ILE A 73 -12.43 -2.31 13.35
C ILE A 73 -13.22 -1.22 12.64
N SER A 74 -14.28 -1.64 11.92
CA SER A 74 -15.17 -0.78 11.12
C SER A 74 -16.03 0.10 12.02
#